data_AF-A0A846Q1V7-F1
#
_entry.id   AF-A0A846Q1V7-F1
#
_cell.length_a   1.000
_cell.length_b   1.000
_cell.length_c   1.000
_cell.angle_alpha   90.00
_cell.angle_beta   90.00
_cell.angle_gamma   90.00
#
_symmetry.space_group_name_H-M   'P 1'
#
loop_
_entity.id
_entity.type
_entity.pdbx_description
1 polymer ?
#
loop_
_entity_poly.entity_id
_entity_poly.type
_entity_poly.pdbx_seq_one_letter_code
_entity_poly.pdbx_strand_id
1 'polypeptide(L)' 'MTRRIDRKPKFARQESWRYKRVNERWRKPKGGSSRMRRRKSGLPPIVSIGYGTPKAERG' A
#
# COMPACT_ATOMS: atom_id res chain seq x y z
N MET A 1 -18.43 4.39 21.41
CA MET A 1 -17.26 3.66 20.87
C MET A 1 -17.35 3.66 19.35
N THR A 2 -16.85 4.71 18.72
CA THR A 2 -17.03 4.92 17.27
C THR A 2 -15.91 4.17 16.54
N ARG A 3 -16.26 3.15 15.74
CA ARG A 3 -15.33 2.47 14.84
C ARG A 3 -14.78 3.51 13.86
N ARG A 4 -13.58 4.03 14.10
CA ARG A 4 -12.86 4.83 13.10
C ARG A 4 -12.48 3.86 11.99
N ILE A 5 -13.33 3.78 10.96
CA ILE A 5 -12.95 3.19 9.69
C ILE A 5 -11.97 4.18 9.07
N ASP A 6 -10.73 4.17 9.57
CA ASP A 6 -9.61 4.74 8.85
C ASP A 6 -9.63 4.07 7.48
N ARG A 7 -9.99 4.83 6.45
CA ARG A 7 -10.06 4.37 5.06
C ARG A 7 -8.64 4.03 4.64
N LYS A 8 -8.20 2.81 4.98
CA LYS A 8 -6.87 2.31 4.64
C LYS A 8 -6.69 2.50 3.14
N PRO A 9 -5.55 3.06 2.70
CA PRO A 9 -5.30 3.18 1.28
C PRO A 9 -5.26 1.79 0.64
N LYS A 10 -5.70 1.70 -0.61
CA LYS A 10 -5.55 0.47 -1.38
C LYS A 10 -4.06 0.28 -1.70
N PHE A 11 -3.48 -0.81 -1.20
CA PHE A 11 -2.09 -1.15 -1.48
C PHE A 11 -1.97 -1.85 -2.84
N ALA A 12 -1.88 -1.06 -3.90
CA ALA A 12 -1.67 -1.56 -5.26
C ALA A 12 -0.19 -1.90 -5.51
N ARG A 13 0.08 -2.90 -6.35
CA ARG A 13 1.43 -3.20 -6.82
C ARG A 13 1.96 -2.08 -7.72
N GLN A 14 3.28 -1.84 -7.67
CA GLN A 14 3.94 -0.92 -8.60
C GLN A 14 3.56 -1.25 -10.06
N GLU A 15 3.11 -0.23 -10.81
CA GLU A 15 2.79 -0.29 -12.24
C GLU A 15 1.63 -1.24 -12.61
N SER A 16 0.80 -1.66 -11.65
CA SER A 16 -0.38 -2.50 -11.95
C SER A 16 -1.40 -1.79 -12.85
N TRP A 17 -1.53 -0.46 -12.72
CA TRP A 17 -2.39 0.36 -13.59
C TRP A 17 -1.84 0.54 -15.00
N ARG A 18 -0.55 0.26 -15.23
CA ARG A 18 0.11 0.50 -16.53
C ARG A 18 0.10 -0.73 -17.43
N TYR A 19 0.17 -1.94 -16.85
CA TYR A 19 0.35 -3.18 -17.61
C TYR A 19 -0.68 -4.24 -17.23
N LYS A 20 -1.42 -4.76 -18.22
CA LYS A 20 -2.39 -5.86 -18.03
C LYS A 20 -1.80 -7.13 -17.40
N ARG A 21 -0.51 -7.41 -17.67
CA ARG A 21 0.21 -8.55 -17.09
C ARG A 21 0.53 -8.41 -15.60
N VAL A 22 0.40 -7.21 -15.04
CA VAL A 22 0.75 -6.91 -13.65
C VAL A 22 -0.53 -6.81 -12.82
N ASN A 23 -0.87 -7.89 -12.15
CA ASN A 23 -2.02 -7.92 -11.24
C ASN A 23 -1.84 -6.92 -10.07
N GLU A 24 -2.96 -6.40 -9.58
CA GLU A 24 -2.99 -5.40 -8.49
C GLU A 24 -2.55 -5.92 -7.11
N ARG A 25 -2.39 -7.24 -6.96
CA ARG A 25 -1.97 -7.87 -5.70
C ARG A 25 -0.63 -7.31 -5.21
N TRP A 26 -0.62 -6.78 -3.99
CA TRP A 26 0.55 -6.17 -3.36
C TRP A 26 1.81 -7.04 -3.44
N ARG A 27 2.92 -6.41 -3.85
CA ARG A 27 4.28 -6.98 -3.82
C ARG A 27 5.26 -5.89 -3.41
N LYS A 28 6.24 -6.24 -2.56
CA LYS A 28 7.27 -5.31 -2.10
C LYS A 28 8.10 -4.81 -3.30
N PRO A 29 8.18 -3.49 -3.55
CA PRO A 29 9.02 -2.94 -4.62
C PRO A 29 10.50 -3.13 -4.26
N LYS A 30 11.29 -3.74 -5.16
CA LYS A 30 12.69 -4.10 -4.90
C LYS A 30 13.72 -3.18 -5.55
N GLY A 31 13.42 -2.63 -6.74
CA GLY A 31 14.39 -1.89 -7.55
C GLY A 31 14.96 -0.62 -6.88
N GLY A 32 16.26 -0.39 -7.01
CA GLY A 32 16.95 0.77 -6.41
C GLY A 32 16.45 2.13 -6.90
N SER A 33 16.02 2.20 -8.16
CA SER A 33 15.44 3.38 -8.82
C SER A 33 13.91 3.48 -8.65
N SER A 34 13.26 2.50 -8.01
CA SER A 34 11.80 2.51 -7.85
C SER A 34 11.36 3.73 -7.04
N ARG A 35 10.58 4.60 -7.68
CA ARG A 35 10.00 5.80 -7.05
C ARG A 35 9.06 5.42 -5.88
N MET A 36 8.37 4.28 -5.99
CA MET A 36 7.50 3.75 -4.95
C MET A 36 8.30 3.26 -3.74
N ARG A 37 9.41 2.54 -3.97
CA ARG A 37 10.34 2.14 -2.88
C ARG A 37 10.91 3.35 -2.15
N ARG A 38 11.23 4.42 -2.89
CA ARG A 38 11.70 5.70 -2.35
C ARG A 38 10.59 6.59 -1.76
N ARG A 39 9.34 6.12 -1.74
CA ARG A 39 8.17 6.84 -1.18
C ARG A 39 7.98 8.25 -1.77
N LYS A 40 8.22 8.43 -3.07
CA LYS A 40 7.93 9.70 -3.74
C LYS A 40 6.42 9.96 -3.75
N SER A 41 6.04 11.24 -3.64
CA SER A 41 4.65 11.69 -3.76
C SER A 41 4.03 11.29 -5.12
N GLY A 42 2.70 11.13 -5.11
CA GLY A 42 1.91 10.77 -6.31
C GLY A 42 1.90 9.28 -6.66
N LEU A 43 2.54 8.43 -5.87
CA LEU A 43 2.48 6.97 -6.01
C LEU A 43 1.68 6.35 -4.86
N PRO A 44 1.09 5.15 -5.06
CA PRO A 44 0.39 4.47 -3.98
C PRO A 44 1.34 4.23 -2.80
N PRO A 45 0.82 4.29 -1.56
CA PRO A 45 1.63 4.12 -0.37
C PRO A 45 2.19 2.71 -0.26
N ILE A 46 3.35 2.61 0.39
CA ILE A 46 3.96 1.34 0.74
C ILE A 46 3.37 0.82 2.05
N VAL A 47 3.12 -0.49 2.13
CA VAL A 47 2.69 -1.12 3.39
C VAL A 47 3.71 -0.84 4.49
N SER A 48 3.24 -0.37 5.63
CA SER A 48 4.01 -0.06 6.83
C SER A 48 3.20 -0.41 8.08
N ILE A 49 3.87 -0.61 9.21
CA ILE A 49 3.24 -0.99 10.49
C ILE A 49 2.23 0.08 10.94
N GLY A 50 2.45 1.35 10.59
CA GLY A 50 1.55 2.46 10.93
C GLY A 50 0.15 2.37 10.32
N TYR A 51 -0.07 1.51 9.32
CA TYR A 51 -1.41 1.26 8.77
C TYR A 51 -2.16 0.12 9.49
N GLY A 52 -1.55 -0.48 10.51
CA GLY A 52 -2.14 -1.55 11.31
C GLY A 52 -3.33 -1.03 12.12
N THR A 53 -4.39 -1.84 12.22
CA THR A 53 -5.47 -1.56 13.17
C THR A 53 -5.01 -1.80 14.61
N PRO A 54 -5.59 -1.07 15.60
CA PRO A 54 -5.39 -1.33 17.01
C PRO A 54 -5.58 -2.82 17.32
N LYS A 55 -4.79 -3.35 18.26
CA LYS A 55 -4.79 -4.79 18.57
C LYS A 55 -6.18 -5.29 18.98
N ALA A 56 -6.91 -4.49 19.76
CA ALA A 56 -8.25 -4.83 20.23
C ALA A 56 -9.31 -4.90 19.10
N GLU A 57 -9.07 -4.22 17.98
CA GLU A 57 -10.01 -4.11 16.85
C GLU A 57 -9.53 -4.90 15.62
N ARG A 58 -8.43 -5.65 15.75
CA ARG A 58 -7.86 -6.45 14.67
C ARG A 58 -8.62 -7.78 14.58
N GLY A 59 -9.48 -7.89 13.56
CA GLY A 59 -10.08 -9.15 13.12
C GLY A 59 -9.23 -9.88 12.10
#